data_AF-A0A4V2AL24-F1
#
_entry.id   AF-A0A4V2AL24-F1
#
_cell.length_a   1.000
_cell.length_b   1.000
_cell.length_c   1.000
_cell.angle_alpha   90.00
_cell.angle_beta   90.00
_cell.angle_gamma   90.00
#
_symmetry.space_group_name_H-M   'P 1'
#
loop_
_entity.id
_entity.type
_entity.pdbx_description
1 polymer ?
#
loop_
_entity_poly.entity_id
_entity_poly.type
_entity_poly.pdbx_seq_one_letter_code
_entity_poly.pdbx_strand_id
1 'polypeptide(L)'
;MKRIAIFAAIALCAGAAHADPITVAAPKADASAQEASAYVDKLEIAVKRVCTSAYSPVIGINYFGYIACVKATRADVAKNDPTGLFAKADSAPVQVASK
;
A
#
# COMPACT_ATOMS: atom_id res chain seq x y z
N MET A 1 -6.35 18.97 -2.34
CA MET A 1 -5.45 17.80 -2.37
C MET A 1 -6.29 16.56 -2.06
N LYS A 2 -6.34 15.59 -2.98
CA LYS A 2 -7.08 14.34 -2.74
C LYS A 2 -6.28 13.47 -1.78
N ARG A 3 -6.94 12.80 -0.83
CA ARG A 3 -6.30 11.87 0.11
C ARG A 3 -6.89 10.49 -0.14
N ILE A 4 -6.04 9.47 -0.08
CA ILE A 4 -6.47 8.07 -0.07
C ILE A 4 -6.24 7.52 1.33
N ALA A 5 -7.23 6.82 1.87
CA ALA A 5 -7.12 6.09 3.12
C ALA A 5 -6.82 4.63 2.80
N ILE A 6 -5.75 4.09 3.40
CA ILE A 6 -5.30 2.72 3.21
C ILE A 6 -5.74 1.92 4.44
N PHE A 7 -6.53 0.88 4.21
CA PHE A 7 -6.98 -0.07 5.21
C PHE A 7 -6.33 -1.42 4.92
N ALA A 8 -6.01 -2.20 5.96
CA ALA A 8 -5.65 -3.59 5.75
C ALA A 8 -6.85 -4.33 5.14
N ALA A 9 -6.66 -5.00 4.00
CA ALA A 9 -7.72 -5.67 3.23
C ALA A 9 -8.30 -6.95 3.89
N ILE A 10 -8.27 -7.05 5.23
CA ILE A 10 -8.67 -8.21 6.02
C ILE A 10 -10.06 -8.00 6.66
N ALA A 11 -10.77 -6.94 6.28
CA ALA A 11 -12.01 -6.51 6.92
C ALA A 11 -13.24 -7.35 6.54
N LEU A 12 -13.19 -8.68 6.76
CA LEU A 12 -14.41 -9.51 6.81
C LEU A 12 -14.38 -10.66 7.82
N CYS A 13 -13.36 -10.74 8.69
CA CYS A 13 -13.49 -11.48 9.94
C CYS A 13 -13.64 -10.47 11.07
N ALA A 14 -14.79 -10.51 11.75
CA ALA A 14 -15.34 -9.51 12.68
C ALA A 14 -14.54 -9.22 13.98
N GLY A 15 -13.20 -9.29 13.93
CA GLY A 15 -12.31 -9.05 15.08
C GLY A 15 -11.18 -8.03 14.87
N ALA A 16 -11.00 -7.48 13.66
CA ALA A 16 -9.95 -6.49 13.40
C ALA A 16 -10.41 -5.07 13.80
N ALA A 17 -10.61 -4.83 15.09
CA ALA A 17 -11.22 -3.61 15.59
C ALA A 17 -10.32 -2.36 15.61
N HIS A 18 -9.00 -2.40 15.37
CA HIS A 18 -8.14 -1.23 15.69
C HIS A 18 -6.88 -1.02 14.82
N ALA A 19 -6.93 -1.23 13.51
CA ALA A 19 -5.90 -0.65 12.64
C ALA A 19 -6.43 0.66 12.06
N ASP A 20 -6.04 1.79 12.65
CA ASP A 20 -6.38 3.11 12.10
C ASP A 20 -5.91 3.19 10.64
N PRO A 21 -6.77 3.66 9.72
CA PRO A 21 -6.37 3.83 8.33
C PRO A 21 -5.22 4.81 8.21
N ILE A 22 -4.25 4.47 7.35
CA ILE A 22 -3.17 5.40 7.03
C ILE A 22 -3.60 6.24 5.83
N THR A 23 -3.69 7.55 6.01
CA THR A 23 -4.02 8.46 4.91
C THR A 23 -2.75 8.94 4.21
N VAL A 24 -2.72 8.84 2.88
CA VAL A 24 -1.64 9.40 2.05
C VAL A 24 -2.22 10.48 1.15
N ALA A 25 -1.57 11.66 1.13
CA ALA A 25 -1.97 12.76 0.27
C ALA A 25 -1.44 12.53 -1.15
N ALA A 26 -2.35 12.56 -2.13
CA ALA A 26 -1.99 12.50 -3.53
C ALA A 26 -1.29 13.80 -3.95
N PRO A 27 -0.24 13.70 -4.79
CA PRO A 27 0.43 14.85 -5.36
C PRO A 27 -0.53 15.67 -6.26
N LYS A 28 -0.14 16.90 -6.56
CA LYS A 28 -0.87 17.74 -7.54
C LYS A 28 -0.66 17.16 -8.95
N ALA A 29 -1.53 17.54 -9.89
CA ALA A 29 -1.51 17.00 -11.26
C ALA A 29 -0.22 17.33 -12.04
N ASP A 30 0.45 18.42 -11.65
CA ASP A 30 1.71 18.94 -12.19
C ASP A 30 2.94 18.55 -11.37
N ALA A 31 2.80 17.59 -10.45
CA ALA A 31 3.90 17.17 -9.59
C ALA A 31 5.06 16.58 -10.39
N SER A 32 6.28 16.82 -9.89
CA SER A 32 7.50 16.30 -10.48
C SER A 32 7.55 14.77 -10.40
N ALA A 33 8.39 14.15 -11.25
CA ALA A 33 8.60 12.69 -11.21
C ALA A 33 9.12 12.20 -9.84
N GLN A 34 9.90 13.03 -9.13
CA GLN A 34 10.38 12.73 -7.78
C GLN A 34 9.24 12.73 -6.76
N GLU A 35 8.31 13.68 -6.84
CA GLU A 35 7.12 13.71 -5.98
C GLU A 35 6.17 12.54 -6.26
N ALA A 36 6.04 12.15 -7.53
CA ALA A 36 5.27 10.96 -7.93
C ALA A 36 5.88 9.67 -7.35
N SER A 37 7.20 9.50 -7.44
CA SER A 37 7.91 8.35 -6.84
C SER A 37 7.75 8.34 -5.31
N ALA A 38 7.98 9.48 -4.66
CA ALA A 38 7.84 9.59 -3.21
C ALA A 38 6.39 9.34 -2.74
N TYR A 39 5.40 9.65 -3.57
CA TYR A 39 4.00 9.31 -3.29
C TYR A 39 3.77 7.79 -3.34
N VAL A 40 4.26 7.11 -4.38
CA VAL A 40 4.16 5.65 -4.51
C VAL A 40 4.87 4.96 -3.34
N ASP A 41 6.05 5.41 -2.95
CA ASP A 41 6.78 4.88 -1.79
C ASP A 41 5.98 5.04 -0.50
N LYS A 42 5.31 6.19 -0.30
CA LYS A 42 4.44 6.42 0.88
C LYS A 42 3.25 5.47 0.88
N LEU A 43 2.63 5.20 -0.26
CA LEU A 43 1.54 4.22 -0.36
C LEU A 43 2.02 2.82 -0.01
N GLU A 44 3.17 2.40 -0.54
CA GLU A 44 3.76 1.08 -0.29
C GLU A 44 4.15 0.88 1.20
N ILE A 45 4.72 1.92 1.82
CA ILE A 45 5.00 1.92 3.26
C ILE A 45 3.70 1.81 4.07
N ALA A 46 2.66 2.54 3.67
CA ALA A 46 1.36 2.50 4.34
C ALA A 46 0.72 1.10 4.24
N VAL A 47 0.75 0.47 3.07
CA VAL A 47 0.30 -0.92 2.85
C VAL A 47 1.01 -1.87 3.82
N LYS A 48 2.33 -1.83 3.87
CA LYS A 48 3.11 -2.69 4.78
C LYS A 48 2.76 -2.41 6.24
N ARG A 49 2.61 -1.14 6.63
CA ARG A 49 2.34 -0.76 8.03
C ARG A 49 0.97 -1.23 8.50
N VAL A 50 -0.09 -1.09 7.70
CA VAL A 50 -1.42 -1.60 8.07
C VAL A 50 -1.43 -3.13 8.19
N CYS A 51 -0.74 -3.84 7.28
CA CYS A 51 -0.65 -5.30 7.33
C CYS A 51 0.24 -5.80 8.46
N THR A 52 1.36 -5.14 8.75
CA THR A 52 2.20 -5.45 9.92
C THR A 52 1.41 -5.23 11.20
N SER A 53 0.65 -4.13 11.32
CA SER A 53 -0.18 -3.87 12.49
C SER A 53 -1.24 -4.95 12.71
N ALA A 54 -1.79 -5.51 11.63
CA ALA A 54 -2.82 -6.55 11.71
C ALA A 54 -2.28 -7.96 12.00
N TYR A 55 -1.03 -8.25 11.62
CA TYR A 55 -0.42 -9.59 11.73
C TYR A 55 0.86 -9.62 12.56
N SER A 56 1.07 -8.63 13.44
CA SER A 56 2.23 -8.62 14.34
C SER A 56 2.06 -9.64 15.47
N PRO A 57 3.12 -10.35 15.90
CA PRO A 57 4.43 -10.41 15.25
C PRO A 57 4.37 -11.22 13.94
N VAL A 58 5.12 -10.78 12.93
CA VAL A 58 5.14 -11.36 11.57
C VAL A 58 6.01 -12.63 11.54
N ILE A 59 5.56 -13.66 12.25
CA ILE A 59 6.25 -14.94 12.39
C ILE A 59 5.27 -16.11 12.26
N GLY A 60 5.76 -17.28 11.81
CA GLY A 60 4.94 -18.48 11.68
C GLY A 60 3.72 -18.29 10.77
N ILE A 61 2.53 -18.67 11.23
CA ILE A 61 1.27 -18.58 10.46
C ILE A 61 0.93 -17.12 10.12
N ASN A 62 1.27 -16.17 10.99
CA ASN A 62 1.03 -14.75 10.77
C ASN A 62 1.85 -14.17 9.61
N TYR A 63 3.00 -14.77 9.27
CA TYR A 63 3.77 -14.37 8.09
C TYR A 63 2.95 -14.57 6.80
N PHE A 64 2.26 -15.70 6.66
CA PHE A 64 1.42 -15.96 5.49
C PHE A 64 0.21 -15.02 5.43
N GLY A 65 -0.40 -14.73 6.59
CA GLY A 65 -1.45 -13.72 6.70
C GLY A 65 -0.98 -12.32 6.28
N TYR A 66 0.21 -11.92 6.74
CA TYR A 66 0.84 -10.66 6.35
C TYR A 66 1.07 -10.58 4.83
N ILE A 67 1.65 -11.60 4.21
CA ILE A 67 1.89 -11.61 2.74
C ILE A 67 0.57 -11.53 1.96
N ALA A 68 -0.45 -12.28 2.39
CA ALA A 68 -1.78 -12.22 1.78
C ALA A 68 -2.40 -10.81 1.90
N CYS A 69 -2.26 -10.19 3.07
CA CYS A 69 -2.72 -8.82 3.30
C CYS A 69 -2.00 -7.81 2.43
N VAL A 70 -0.67 -7.88 2.32
CA VAL A 70 0.09 -6.95 1.49
C VAL A 70 -0.39 -7.05 0.04
N LYS A 71 -0.54 -8.26 -0.49
CA LYS A 71 -1.02 -8.48 -1.86
C LYS A 71 -2.42 -7.91 -2.07
N ALA A 72 -3.36 -8.22 -1.18
CA ALA A 72 -4.74 -7.75 -1.29
C ALA A 72 -4.85 -6.23 -1.14
N THR A 73 -4.10 -5.65 -0.18
CA THR A 73 -4.11 -4.21 0.09
C THR A 73 -3.43 -3.44 -1.05
N ARG A 74 -2.35 -3.94 -1.65
CA ARG A 74 -1.79 -3.34 -2.87
C ARG A 74 -2.81 -3.30 -4.01
N ALA A 75 -3.53 -4.40 -4.23
CA ALA A 75 -4.56 -4.45 -5.26
C ALA A 75 -5.71 -3.47 -4.99
N ASP A 76 -6.09 -3.28 -3.73
CA ASP A 76 -7.08 -2.28 -3.33
C ASP A 76 -6.58 -0.84 -3.57
N VAL A 77 -5.36 -0.53 -3.10
CA VAL A 77 -4.73 0.79 -3.31
C VAL A 77 -4.56 1.09 -4.80
N ALA A 78 -4.13 0.12 -5.61
CA ALA A 78 -3.98 0.29 -7.05
C ALA A 78 -5.30 0.62 -7.76
N LYS A 79 -6.43 0.09 -7.27
CA LYS A 79 -7.78 0.39 -7.79
C LYS A 79 -8.29 1.75 -7.32
N ASN A 80 -8.01 2.11 -6.07
CA ASN A 80 -8.56 3.30 -5.42
C ASN A 80 -7.66 4.55 -5.56
N ASP A 81 -6.40 4.40 -6.01
CA ASP A 81 -5.48 5.50 -6.28
C ASP A 81 -6.00 6.39 -7.43
N PRO A 82 -6.41 7.64 -7.14
CA PRO A 82 -6.97 8.53 -8.15
C PRO A 82 -5.92 9.02 -9.16
N THR A 83 -4.63 8.81 -8.90
CA THR A 83 -3.54 9.20 -9.80
C THR A 83 -3.13 8.08 -10.76
N GLY A 84 -3.47 6.83 -10.42
CA GLY A 84 -3.02 5.63 -11.13
C GLY A 84 -1.50 5.42 -11.11
N LEU A 85 -0.75 6.21 -10.33
CA LEU A 85 0.72 6.11 -10.24
C LEU A 85 1.13 4.82 -9.56
N PHE A 86 0.38 4.37 -8.55
CA PHE A 86 0.67 3.14 -7.83
C PHE A 86 0.53 1.90 -8.72
N ALA A 87 -0.57 1.81 -9.48
CA ALA A 87 -0.80 0.71 -10.42
C ALA A 87 0.26 0.65 -11.53
N LYS A 88 0.71 1.83 -12.00
CA LYS A 88 1.80 1.93 -12.99
C LYS A 88 3.13 1.46 -12.43
N ALA A 89 3.43 1.75 -11.16
CA ALA A 89 4.68 1.33 -10.53
C ALA A 89 4.75 -0.19 -10.32
N ASP A 90 3.65 -0.84 -9.91
CA ASP A 90 3.57 -2.31 -9.83
C ASP A 90 3.66 -2.98 -11.23
N SER A 91 3.30 -2.26 -12.29
CA SER A 91 3.37 -2.73 -13.69
C SER A 91 4.70 -2.39 -14.38
N ALA A 92 5.54 -1.55 -13.77
CA ALA A 92 6.82 -1.19 -14.35
C ALA A 92 7.75 -2.42 -14.31
N PRO A 93 8.41 -2.78 -15.42
CA PRO A 93 9.41 -3.84 -15.38
C PRO A 93 10.45 -3.45 -14.32
N VAL A 94 10.72 -4.35 -13.38
CA VAL A 94 11.88 -4.24 -12.50
C VAL A 94 13.08 -4.07 -13.41
N GLN A 95 13.59 -2.84 -13.52
CA GLN A 95 14.85 -2.58 -14.19
C GLN A 95 15.90 -3.21 -13.29
N VAL A 96 16.15 -4.50 -13.49
CA VAL A 96 17.30 -5.18 -12.90
C VAL A 96 18.49 -4.46 -13.51
N ALA A 97 19.11 -3.56 -12.75
CA ALA A 97 20.35 -2.95 -13.16
C ALA A 97 21.37 -4.09 -13.30
N SER A 98 21.55 -4.59 -14.52
CA SER A 98 22.70 -5.43 -14.87
C SER A 98 23.94 -4.59 -14.59
N LYS A 99 24.70 -5.01 -13.59
CA LYS A 99 25.98 -4.45 -13.21
C LYS A 99 27.07 -4.95 -14.13
#